data_AF-A0A1T5K8R9-F1
#
_entry.id   AF-A0A1T5K8R9-F1
#
_cell.length_a   1.000
_cell.length_b   1.000
_cell.length_c   1.000
_cell.angle_alpha   90.00
_cell.angle_beta   90.00
_cell.angle_gamma   90.00
#
_symmetry.space_group_name_H-M   'P 1'
#
loop_
_entity.id
_entity.type
_entity.pdbx_description
1 polymer ?
#
loop_
_entity_poly.entity_id
_entity_poly.type
_entity_poly.pdbx_seq_one_letter_code
_entity_poly.pdbx_strand_id
1 'polypeptide(L)'
;MRLREDCRITGLRGRFLLVIPGEHGERDLEVNDSFSQIWAAFAAKEFALEDVVSYLEKEYGMDSATASAEASDITGLWEKYGLTKQ
;
A
#
# COMPACT_ATOMS: atom_id res chain seq x y z
N MET A 1 -3.80 -1.92 11.92
CA MET A 1 -3.01 -2.80 11.02
C MET A 1 -1.67 -2.14 10.72
N ARG A 2 -0.68 -2.92 10.25
CA ARG A 2 0.65 -2.41 9.90
C ARG A 2 1.17 -3.12 8.66
N LEU A 3 1.83 -2.39 7.77
CA LEU A 3 2.52 -3.00 6.63
C LEU A 3 3.75 -3.79 7.08
N ARG A 4 4.08 -4.84 6.32
CA ARG A 4 5.28 -5.64 6.51
C ARG A 4 6.53 -4.80 6.25
N GLU A 5 7.39 -4.72 7.25
CA GLU A 5 8.62 -3.92 7.23
C GLU A 5 9.71 -4.51 6.34
N ASP A 6 9.62 -5.81 6.05
CA ASP A 6 10.51 -6.51 5.14
C ASP A 6 10.10 -6.33 3.67
N CYS A 7 8.89 -5.84 3.41
CA CYS A 7 8.46 -5.42 2.08
C CYS A 7 8.96 -4.00 1.77
N ARG A 8 9.47 -3.79 0.55
CA ARG A 8 9.97 -2.47 0.12
C ARG A 8 9.57 -2.16 -1.31
N ILE A 9 9.31 -0.89 -1.59
CA ILE A 9 9.15 -0.42 -2.97
C ILE A 9 10.48 0.13 -3.47
N THR A 10 10.88 -0.27 -4.68
CA THR A 10 12.06 0.25 -5.38
C THR A 10 11.66 0.81 -6.74
N GLY A 11 12.28 1.94 -7.12
CA GLY A 11 12.07 2.57 -8.42
C GLY A 11 13.16 2.15 -9.40
N LEU A 12 12.80 1.66 -10.58
CA LEU A 12 13.72 1.34 -11.66
C LEU A 12 13.18 1.83 -13.01
N ARG A 13 13.91 2.75 -13.67
CA ARG A 13 13.58 3.26 -15.02
C ARG A 13 12.13 3.77 -15.16
N GLY A 14 11.60 4.45 -14.15
CA GLY A 14 10.23 5.00 -14.15
C GLY A 14 9.14 3.98 -13.82
N ARG A 15 9.50 2.80 -13.34
CA ARG A 15 8.56 1.80 -12.80
C ARG A 15 8.81 1.61 -11.31
N PHE A 16 7.76 1.27 -10.58
CA PHE A 16 7.85 0.91 -9.17
C PHE A 16 7.64 -0.58 -9.01
N LEU A 17 8.52 -1.23 -8.26
CA LEU A 17 8.43 -2.65 -7.93
C LEU A 17 8.29 -2.79 -6.42
N LEU A 18 7.21 -3.44 -5.97
CA LEU A 18 7.07 -3.90 -4.60
C LEU A 18 7.77 -5.25 -4.46
N VAL A 19 8.85 -5.28 -3.67
CA VAL A 19 9.62 -6.47 -3.35
C VAL A 19 9.08 -7.07 -2.06
N ILE A 20 8.68 -8.35 -2.13
CA ILE A 20 8.05 -9.12 -1.06
C ILE A 20 8.96 -10.31 -0.75
N PRO A 21 9.67 -10.32 0.39
CA PRO A 21 10.45 -11.46 0.82
C PRO A 21 9.56 -12.67 1.15
N GLY A 22 10.01 -13.86 0.76
CA GLY A 22 9.42 -15.14 1.13
C GLY A 22 10.49 -16.20 1.42
N GLU A 23 10.08 -17.32 2.01
CA GLU A 23 11.00 -18.43 2.40
C GLU A 23 11.82 -18.99 1.23
N HIS A 24 11.29 -18.92 0.01
CA HIS A 24 11.92 -19.48 -1.19
C HIS A 24 12.48 -18.41 -2.15
N GLY A 25 12.67 -17.18 -1.67
CA GLY A 25 13.19 -16.05 -2.44
C GLY A 25 12.25 -14.85 -2.45
N GLU A 26 12.67 -13.81 -3.14
CA GLU A 26 11.91 -12.57 -3.29
C GLU A 26 10.90 -12.69 -4.44
N ARG A 27 9.71 -12.13 -4.27
CA ARG A 27 8.73 -11.90 -5.34
C ARG A 27 8.58 -10.41 -5.55
N ASP A 28 8.54 -9.97 -6.80
CA ASP A 28 8.29 -8.58 -7.18
C ASP A 28 6.93 -8.40 -7.86
N LEU A 29 6.25 -7.30 -7.53
CA LEU A 29 5.03 -6.85 -8.19
C LEU A 29 5.27 -5.46 -8.77
N GLU A 30 4.97 -5.29 -10.06
CA GLU A 30 4.94 -3.95 -10.65
C GLU A 30 3.72 -3.19 -10.10
N VAL A 31 3.97 -2.00 -9.56
CA VAL A 31 2.95 -1.13 -8.99
C VAL A 31 2.99 0.22 -9.68
N ASN A 32 1.84 0.90 -9.71
CA ASN A 32 1.77 2.25 -10.25
C ASN A 32 2.30 3.28 -9.24
N ASP A 33 2.43 4.51 -9.71
CA ASP A 33 2.95 5.62 -8.90
C ASP A 33 2.07 5.91 -7.68
N SER A 34 0.74 5.93 -7.83
CA SER A 34 -0.20 6.14 -6.73
C SER A 34 -0.03 5.11 -5.62
N PHE A 35 0.09 3.83 -5.96
CA PHE A 35 0.30 2.76 -4.98
C PHE A 35 1.63 2.96 -4.24
N SER A 36 2.69 3.37 -4.94
CA SER A 36 3.97 3.67 -4.32
C SER A 36 3.87 4.81 -3.30
N GLN A 37 3.16 5.89 -3.64
CA GLN A 37 2.94 7.02 -2.75
C GLN A 37 2.12 6.64 -1.52
N ILE A 38 1.01 5.91 -1.73
CA ILE A 38 0.15 5.43 -0.65
C ILE A 38 0.96 4.51 0.27
N TRP A 39 1.68 3.53 -0.26
CA TRP A 39 2.55 2.65 0.53
C TRP A 39 3.54 3.44 1.39
N ALA A 40 4.24 4.40 0.80
CA ALA A 40 5.23 5.23 1.51
C ALA A 40 4.61 6.00 2.68
N ALA A 41 3.35 6.44 2.56
CA ALA A 41 2.63 7.13 3.63
C ALA A 41 2.35 6.25 4.86
N PHE A 42 2.32 4.91 4.69
CA PHE A 42 1.91 3.94 5.72
C PHE A 42 2.99 2.93 6.13
N ALA A 43 4.08 2.77 5.37
CA ALA A 43 5.08 1.72 5.54
C ALA A 43 5.73 1.66 6.94
N ALA A 44 5.83 2.79 7.64
CA ALA A 44 6.54 2.91 8.91
C ALA A 44 5.62 3.16 10.13
N LYS A 45 4.31 3.03 9.98
CA LYS A 45 3.35 3.34 11.05
C LYS A 45 2.22 2.32 11.13
N GLU A 46 1.59 2.27 12.29
CA GLU A 46 0.29 1.65 12.43
C GLU A 46 -0.79 2.57 11.86
N PHE A 47 -1.83 1.98 11.29
CA PHE A 47 -2.95 2.70 10.72
C PHE A 47 -4.24 1.88 10.77
N ALA A 48 -5.36 2.57 10.71
CA ALA A 48 -6.69 2.04 10.46
C ALA A 48 -7.11 2.33 9.02
N LEU A 49 -8.22 1.69 8.58
CA LEU A 49 -8.81 1.97 7.28
C LEU A 49 -9.15 3.46 7.11
N GLU A 50 -9.66 4.09 8.18
CA GLU A 50 -10.03 5.52 8.22
C GLU A 50 -8.84 6.46 7.95
N ASP A 51 -7.62 6.05 8.33
CA ASP A 51 -6.41 6.83 8.03
C ASP A 51 -6.11 6.81 6.53
N VAL A 52 -6.37 5.68 5.86
CA VAL A 52 -6.22 5.55 4.40
C VAL A 52 -7.28 6.37 3.69
N VAL A 53 -8.54 6.33 4.15
CA VAL A 53 -9.62 7.19 3.62
C VAL A 53 -9.24 8.66 3.72
N SER A 54 -8.83 9.11 4.91
CA SER A 54 -8.44 10.50 5.16
C SER A 54 -7.26 10.93 4.28
N TYR A 55 -6.31 10.02 4.03
CA TYR A 55 -5.20 10.27 3.11
C TYR A 55 -5.67 10.45 1.66
N LEU A 56 -6.59 9.60 1.20
CA LEU A 56 -7.13 9.67 -0.16
C LEU A 56 -7.98 10.94 -0.39
N GLU A 57 -8.82 11.31 0.58
CA GLU A 57 -9.59 12.55 0.52
C GLU A 57 -8.65 13.78 0.44
N LYS A 58 -7.60 13.79 1.27
CA LYS A 58 -6.71 14.94 1.38
C LYS A 58 -5.75 15.08 0.20
N GLU A 59 -5.06 14.00 -0.17
CA GLU A 59 -3.98 14.04 -1.15
C GLU A 59 -4.48 13.85 -2.59
N TYR A 60 -5.62 13.17 -2.78
CA TYR A 60 -6.20 12.93 -4.10
C TYR A 60 -7.52 13.67 -4.35
N GLY A 61 -8.05 14.40 -3.36
CA GLY A 61 -9.28 15.19 -3.51
C GLY A 61 -10.53 14.34 -3.77
N MET A 62 -10.49 13.07 -3.35
CA MET A 62 -11.62 12.15 -3.51
C MET A 62 -12.76 12.51 -2.55
N ASP A 63 -14.00 12.27 -2.96
CA ASP A 63 -15.13 12.32 -2.02
C ASP A 63 -15.10 11.10 -1.08
N SER A 64 -15.78 11.22 0.05
CA SER A 64 -15.72 10.21 1.12
C SER A 64 -16.22 8.84 0.72
N ALA A 65 -17.24 8.76 -0.15
CA ALA A 65 -17.78 7.47 -0.58
C ALA A 65 -16.78 6.75 -1.51
N THR A 66 -16.19 7.47 -2.46
CA THR A 66 -15.15 6.93 -3.33
C THR A 66 -13.87 6.59 -2.57
N ALA A 67 -13.41 7.47 -1.67
CA ALA A 67 -12.22 7.23 -0.85
C ALA A 67 -12.40 6.01 0.06
N SER A 68 -13.58 5.81 0.64
CA SER A 68 -13.89 4.64 1.47
C SER A 68 -13.86 3.32 0.69
N ALA A 69 -14.41 3.32 -0.53
CA ALA A 69 -14.38 2.14 -1.39
C ALA A 69 -12.94 1.80 -1.81
N GLU A 70 -12.20 2.81 -2.30
CA GLU A 70 -10.83 2.65 -2.76
C GLU A 70 -9.89 2.24 -1.62
N ALA A 71 -10.03 2.83 -0.43
CA ALA A 71 -9.25 2.44 0.75
C ALA A 71 -9.49 0.97 1.11
N SER A 72 -10.74 0.51 1.05
CA SER A 72 -11.10 -0.88 1.34
C SER A 72 -10.46 -1.83 0.34
N ASP A 73 -10.49 -1.49 -0.96
CA ASP A 73 -9.87 -2.26 -2.01
C ASP A 73 -8.34 -2.32 -1.86
N ILE A 74 -7.69 -1.19 -1.56
CA ILE A 74 -6.25 -1.14 -1.31
C ILE A 74 -5.86 -1.99 -0.10
N THR A 75 -6.54 -1.82 1.03
CA THR A 75 -6.21 -2.60 2.25
C THR A 75 -6.51 -4.08 2.05
N GLY A 76 -7.58 -4.42 1.33
CA GLY A 76 -7.93 -5.80 0.99
C GLY A 76 -6.90 -6.44 0.06
N LEU A 77 -6.33 -5.67 -0.88
CA LEU A 77 -5.19 -6.13 -1.67
C LEU A 77 -3.97 -6.40 -0.77
N TRP A 78 -3.65 -5.49 0.15
CA TRP A 78 -2.52 -5.71 1.06
C TRP A 78 -2.68 -6.99 1.89
N GLU A 79 -3.87 -7.23 2.44
CA GLU A 79 -4.16 -8.47 3.18
C GLU A 79 -4.08 -9.71 2.29
N LYS A 80 -4.70 -9.67 1.10
CA LYS A 80 -4.71 -10.77 0.13
C LYS A 80 -3.30 -11.19 -0.29
N TYR A 81 -2.40 -10.22 -0.46
CA TYR A 81 -1.00 -10.47 -0.83
C TYR A 81 -0.08 -10.72 0.38
N GLY A 82 -0.62 -10.74 1.60
CA GLY A 82 0.16 -10.96 2.82
C GLY A 82 1.19 -9.85 3.06
N LEU A 83 0.79 -8.60 2.78
CA LEU A 83 1.60 -7.39 2.91
C LEU A 83 1.38 -6.68 4.26
N THR A 84 0.41 -7.12 5.04
CA THR A 84 0.15 -6.65 6.40
C THR A 84 0.65 -7.65 7.44
N LYS A 85 1.05 -7.15 8.61
CA LYS A 85 1.20 -7.96 9.83
C LYS A 85 -0.15 -7.94 10.57
N GLN A 86 -0.57 -9.11 11.08
CA GLN A 86 -1.67 -9.22 12.05
C GLN A 86 -1.23 -8.70 13.41
#